data_AF-A0A2E7UTF9-F1
#
_entry.id   AF-A0A2E7UTF9-F1
#
_cell.length_a   1.000
_cell.length_b   1.000
_cell.length_c   1.000
_cell.angle_alpha   90.00
_cell.angle_beta   90.00
_cell.angle_gamma   90.00
#
_symmetry.space_group_name_H-M   'P 1'
#
loop_
_entity.id
_entity.type
_entity.pdbx_description
1 polymer ?
#
loop_
_entity_poly.entity_id
_entity_poly.type
_entity_poly.pdbx_seq_one_letter_code
_entity_poly.pdbx_strand_id
1 'polypeptide(L)'
;MSLRFILPPGPFPPVDPPEPDTEDELSDDFDLPEPETEFVPAGERLDLGAVFRDRLYTGHHLDGPARSALQSRLKEALESGDMAKGAEVLAAWADTWSLSAMVDDANEQWSTDPDGVSLSVLTRAAEVIELALGWKTGPNGPWPWPDAAALRAAVGAIDPERDCVLARHPLDGAEQLAEALGIPLQVGNPLALPPHVLVAPEELVERRAELGAALAEGTYTAVVLLGEPPDMPATALARGELRLEGDAQVAVDRHGLAGLLAPDAPAWTAVRAPAPVAADAPPTLDTVLDAACDGALVPGPPGRIRRGDLDTVGVLLWVGPHPPVWVAPVAVHVLRGLNGTRSLGQLAEAMGAPPDALLEVATELLRVGAAVRV
;
A
#
# COMPACT_ATOMS: atom_id res chain seq x y z
N MET A 1 -0.15 20.09 35.59
CA MET A 1 0.60 19.01 34.94
C MET A 1 0.18 19.01 33.48
N SER A 2 1.10 18.91 32.53
CA SER A 2 0.73 18.89 31.10
C SER A 2 0.19 17.50 30.75
N LEU A 3 -0.88 17.46 29.95
CA LEU A 3 -1.41 16.21 29.39
C LEU A 3 -0.57 15.81 28.17
N ARG A 4 -0.41 14.51 27.94
CA ARG A 4 0.07 13.94 26.67
C ARG A 4 -1.14 13.45 25.88
N PHE A 5 -1.21 13.86 24.62
CA PHE A 5 -2.32 13.56 23.73
C PHE A 5 -1.92 12.49 22.73
N ILE A 6 -2.69 11.41 22.63
CA ILE A 6 -2.42 10.31 21.70
C ILE A 6 -3.49 10.32 20.61
N LEU A 7 -3.06 10.33 19.34
CA LEU A 7 -3.96 10.24 18.20
C LEU A 7 -4.05 8.80 17.66
N PRO A 8 -5.18 8.41 17.06
CA PRO A 8 -5.34 7.12 16.40
C PRO A 8 -4.33 6.86 15.27
N PRO A 9 -4.04 5.58 14.95
CA PRO A 9 -3.16 5.16 13.84
C PRO A 9 -3.68 5.48 12.43
N GLY A 10 -4.75 6.28 12.31
CA GLY A 10 -5.31 6.69 11.03
C GLY A 10 -4.38 7.64 10.28
N PRO A 11 -4.15 7.47 8.98
CA PRO A 11 -3.24 8.27 8.20
C PRO A 11 -3.97 9.47 7.62
N PHE A 12 -4.64 10.22 8.48
CA PHE A 12 -4.93 11.58 8.09
C PHE A 12 -3.61 12.35 8.07
N PRO A 13 -3.42 13.27 7.12
CA PRO A 13 -2.29 14.19 7.20
C PRO A 13 -2.29 14.84 8.59
N PRO A 14 -1.11 15.08 9.18
CA PRO A 14 -1.04 15.81 10.43
C PRO A 14 -1.69 17.18 10.22
N VAL A 15 -2.48 17.62 11.21
CA VAL A 15 -3.24 18.90 11.12
C VAL A 15 -2.32 20.11 11.13
N ASP A 16 -1.09 19.93 11.64
CA ASP A 16 0.02 20.86 11.49
C ASP A 16 1.17 20.01 10.93
N PRO A 17 1.68 20.26 9.71
CA PRO A 17 2.94 19.65 9.30
C PRO A 17 3.99 20.02 10.36
N PRO A 18 4.91 19.13 10.73
CA PRO A 18 6.07 19.56 11.50
C PRO A 18 6.68 20.74 10.73
N GLU A 19 6.84 21.88 11.40
CA GLU A 19 7.64 22.95 10.82
C GLU A 19 8.99 22.31 10.49
N PRO A 20 9.47 22.36 9.23
CA PRO A 20 10.78 21.83 8.95
C PRO A 20 11.75 22.58 9.87
N ASP A 21 12.47 21.86 10.72
CA ASP A 21 13.57 22.41 11.51
C ASP A 21 14.63 22.91 10.52
N THR A 22 14.44 24.13 10.01
CA THR A 22 15.40 24.83 9.15
C THR A 22 16.50 25.50 9.98
N GLU A 23 16.74 25.05 11.21
CA GLU A 23 17.83 25.52 12.06
C GLU A 23 18.73 24.37 12.55
N ASP A 24 19.13 23.47 11.65
CA ASP A 24 20.40 22.76 11.84
C ASP A 24 21.46 23.34 10.91
N GLU A 25 22.26 24.22 11.51
CA GLU A 25 23.58 24.59 11.01
C GLU A 25 24.36 23.31 10.73
N LEU A 26 24.66 23.08 9.45
CA LEU A 26 25.57 22.04 8.96
C LEU A 26 26.85 22.01 9.82
N SER A 27 26.92 21.08 10.77
CA SER A 27 28.17 20.71 11.42
C SER A 27 28.68 19.42 10.82
N ASP A 28 29.83 19.53 10.14
CA ASP A 28 30.57 18.44 9.50
C ASP A 28 31.18 17.52 10.56
N ASP A 29 30.43 16.58 11.14
CA ASP A 29 31.01 15.44 11.84
C ASP A 29 30.22 14.15 11.53
N PHE A 30 30.68 13.46 10.49
CA PHE A 30 30.31 12.09 10.13
C PHE A 30 31.07 11.11 11.03
N ASP A 31 30.37 10.46 11.96
CA ASP A 31 30.53 9.04 12.34
C ASP A 31 29.83 8.76 13.69
N LEU A 32 28.55 8.36 13.71
CA LEU A 32 27.96 7.55 14.81
C LEU A 32 26.70 6.76 14.36
N PRO A 33 26.37 5.64 15.05
CA PRO A 33 25.60 4.50 14.52
C PRO A 33 24.09 4.55 14.79
N GLU A 34 23.33 3.82 13.95
CA GLU A 34 21.90 3.39 14.00
C GLU A 34 20.84 4.38 14.52
N PRO A 35 19.68 4.52 13.84
CA PRO A 35 18.66 5.50 14.25
C PRO A 35 18.09 5.12 15.62
N GLU A 36 18.53 5.85 16.65
CA GLU A 36 17.88 5.87 17.95
C GLU A 36 16.44 6.35 17.71
N THR A 37 15.47 5.56 18.15
CA THR A 37 14.07 6.00 18.22
C THR A 37 14.01 7.19 19.17
N GLU A 38 14.05 8.40 18.64
CA GLU A 38 13.90 9.63 19.41
C GLU A 38 12.55 9.59 20.14
N PHE A 39 12.64 9.55 21.46
CA PHE A 39 11.50 9.63 22.36
C PHE A 39 11.08 11.09 22.47
N VAL A 40 9.83 11.36 22.11
CA VAL A 40 9.16 12.66 22.21
C VAL A 40 9.01 13.03 23.73
N PRO A 41 9.56 14.18 24.23
CA PRO A 41 9.48 14.69 25.63
C PRO A 41 8.24 15.53 26.11
N ALA A 42 7.33 14.94 26.91
CA ALA A 42 6.29 15.53 27.77
C ALA A 42 5.75 16.98 27.52
N GLY A 43 4.58 17.05 26.87
CA GLY A 43 3.79 18.26 26.58
C GLY A 43 2.97 18.10 25.29
N GLU A 44 2.77 16.86 24.88
CA GLU A 44 3.10 16.42 23.54
C GLU A 44 1.99 15.61 22.92
N ARG A 45 1.89 15.80 21.61
CA ARG A 45 0.97 15.07 20.77
C ARG A 45 1.73 13.91 20.13
N LEU A 46 1.39 12.69 20.51
CA LEU A 46 1.85 11.47 19.86
C LEU A 46 0.84 11.11 18.77
N ASP A 47 1.20 11.35 17.51
CA ASP A 47 0.39 10.91 16.37
C ASP A 47 0.78 9.47 16.00
N LEU A 48 0.01 8.48 16.48
CA LEU A 48 0.30 7.09 16.13
C LEU A 48 0.16 6.85 14.63
N GLY A 49 -0.68 7.62 13.95
CA GLY A 49 -0.77 7.58 12.50
C GLY A 49 0.59 7.87 11.89
N ALA A 50 1.23 8.98 12.26
CA ALA A 50 2.57 9.32 11.79
C ALA A 50 3.59 8.23 12.15
N VAL A 51 3.63 7.80 13.42
CA VAL A 51 4.58 6.78 13.89
C VAL A 51 4.48 5.46 13.10
N PHE A 52 3.26 4.99 12.84
CA PHE A 52 3.09 3.77 12.05
C PHE A 52 3.36 4.01 10.58
N ARG A 53 3.06 5.20 10.04
CA ARG A 53 3.40 5.50 8.65
C ARG A 53 4.90 5.48 8.42
N ASP A 54 5.66 6.16 9.26
CA ASP A 54 7.12 6.27 9.14
C ASP A 54 7.84 4.92 9.31
N ARG A 55 7.17 3.93 9.92
CA ARG A 55 7.71 2.58 10.11
C ARG A 55 7.27 1.58 9.05
N LEU A 56 6.04 1.68 8.57
CA LEU A 56 5.40 0.64 7.74
C LEU A 56 5.30 1.04 6.27
N TYR A 57 5.10 2.33 5.98
CA TYR A 57 5.00 2.85 4.62
C TYR A 57 6.36 3.34 4.15
N THR A 58 7.36 2.47 4.24
CA THR A 58 8.70 2.74 3.74
C THR A 58 9.10 1.76 2.67
N GLY A 59 9.93 2.19 1.72
CA GLY A 59 10.48 1.32 0.69
C GLY A 59 11.12 0.06 1.29
N HIS A 60 11.90 0.27 2.37
CA HIS A 60 12.58 -0.77 3.12
C HIS A 60 11.64 -1.77 3.81
N HIS A 61 10.52 -1.30 4.37
CA HIS A 61 9.57 -2.22 5.00
C HIS A 61 8.92 -3.14 3.96
N LEU A 62 8.60 -2.59 2.79
CA LEU A 62 7.92 -3.32 1.72
C LEU A 62 8.85 -4.30 1.01
N ASP A 63 10.12 -3.95 0.78
CA ASP A 63 11.08 -4.81 0.11
C ASP A 63 11.71 -5.90 1.00
N GLY A 64 11.70 -5.73 2.33
CA GLY A 64 12.27 -6.65 3.29
C GLY A 64 11.23 -7.39 4.15
N PRO A 65 10.84 -6.83 5.32
CA PRO A 65 9.92 -7.49 6.26
C PRO A 65 8.60 -7.94 5.67
N ALA A 66 7.86 -7.06 4.98
CA ALA A 66 6.54 -7.39 4.43
C ALA A 66 6.64 -8.50 3.36
N ARG A 67 7.62 -8.39 2.45
CA ARG A 67 7.89 -9.40 1.42
C ARG A 67 8.18 -10.78 2.03
N SER A 68 8.99 -10.83 3.08
CA SER A 68 9.34 -12.08 3.77
C SER A 68 8.15 -12.72 4.50
N ALA A 69 7.33 -11.89 5.14
CA ALA A 69 6.10 -12.33 5.78
C ALA A 69 5.11 -12.91 4.74
N LEU A 70 4.91 -12.20 3.62
CA LEU A 70 4.04 -12.66 2.53
C LEU A 70 4.51 -13.99 1.90
N GLN A 71 5.81 -14.21 1.77
CA GLN A 71 6.32 -15.52 1.32
C GLN A 71 5.94 -16.65 2.27
N SER A 72 6.05 -16.41 3.58
CA SER A 72 5.65 -17.38 4.60
C SER A 72 4.14 -17.63 4.56
N ARG A 73 3.33 -16.57 4.45
CA ARG A 73 1.87 -16.65 4.30
C ARG A 73 1.42 -17.36 3.04
N LEU A 74 2.13 -17.16 1.92
CA LEU A 74 1.84 -17.83 0.67
C LEU A 74 2.05 -19.34 0.83
N LYS A 75 3.15 -19.74 1.46
CA LYS A 75 3.41 -21.14 1.79
C LYS A 75 2.30 -21.74 2.66
N GLU A 76 1.92 -21.06 3.75
CA GLU A 76 0.83 -21.48 4.64
C GLU A 76 -0.50 -21.65 3.90
N ALA A 77 -0.86 -20.70 3.03
CA ALA A 77 -2.10 -20.73 2.25
C ALA A 77 -2.11 -21.92 1.27
N LEU A 78 -0.99 -22.19 0.60
CA LEU A 78 -0.88 -23.32 -0.33
C LEU A 78 -0.90 -24.66 0.39
N GLU A 79 -0.21 -24.77 1.54
CA GLU A 79 -0.18 -26.00 2.37
C GLU A 79 -1.55 -26.31 2.98
N SER A 80 -2.32 -25.29 3.35
CA SER A 80 -3.69 -25.42 3.89
C SER A 80 -4.77 -25.63 2.82
N GLY A 81 -4.44 -25.46 1.54
CA GLY A 81 -5.39 -25.59 0.43
C GLY A 81 -6.26 -24.35 0.18
N ASP A 82 -6.00 -23.23 0.86
CA ASP A 82 -6.71 -21.97 0.63
C ASP A 82 -6.17 -21.24 -0.60
N MET A 83 -6.64 -21.67 -1.77
CA MET A 83 -6.22 -21.15 -3.06
C MET A 83 -6.64 -19.69 -3.29
N ALA A 84 -7.76 -19.26 -2.72
CA ALA A 84 -8.20 -17.88 -2.81
C ALA A 84 -7.21 -16.96 -2.09
N LYS A 85 -6.83 -17.35 -0.86
CA LYS A 85 -5.82 -16.63 -0.09
C LYS A 85 -4.45 -16.69 -0.74
N GLY A 86 -4.02 -17.85 -1.24
CA GLY A 86 -2.74 -18.00 -1.93
C GLY A 86 -2.61 -17.05 -3.13
N ALA A 87 -3.67 -16.90 -3.92
CA ALA A 87 -3.68 -15.97 -5.04
C ALA A 87 -3.60 -14.49 -4.62
N GLU A 88 -4.30 -14.12 -3.55
CA GLU A 88 -4.27 -12.77 -2.98
C GLU A 88 -2.88 -12.43 -2.44
N VAL A 89 -2.29 -13.33 -1.64
CA VAL A 89 -0.95 -13.15 -1.06
C VAL A 89 0.13 -13.10 -2.15
N LEU A 90 0.04 -13.92 -3.20
CA LEU A 90 0.99 -13.85 -4.31
C LEU A 90 0.92 -12.51 -5.06
N ALA A 91 -0.29 -11.98 -5.28
CA ALA A 91 -0.46 -10.67 -5.93
C ALA A 91 0.13 -9.55 -5.06
N ALA A 92 -0.13 -9.58 -3.75
CA ALA A 92 0.47 -8.66 -2.79
C ALA A 92 2.00 -8.76 -2.77
N TRP A 93 2.54 -9.97 -2.76
CA TRP A 93 3.98 -10.21 -2.80
C TRP A 93 4.63 -9.62 -4.05
N ALA A 94 4.03 -9.83 -5.23
CA ALA A 94 4.56 -9.30 -6.48
C ALA A 94 4.50 -7.77 -6.55
N ASP A 95 3.49 -7.15 -5.93
CA ASP A 95 3.34 -5.69 -5.88
C ASP A 95 4.38 -5.01 -4.97
N THR A 96 5.08 -5.75 -4.09
CA THR A 96 6.08 -5.15 -3.18
C THR A 96 7.22 -4.43 -3.89
N TRP A 97 7.57 -4.83 -5.12
CA TRP A 97 8.60 -4.14 -5.92
C TRP A 97 8.16 -2.77 -6.40
N SER A 98 6.91 -2.65 -6.89
CA SER A 98 6.40 -1.35 -7.30
C SER A 98 6.17 -0.46 -6.12
N LEU A 99 5.61 -1.00 -5.03
CA LEU A 99 5.32 -0.20 -3.85
C LEU A 99 6.60 0.26 -3.15
N SER A 100 7.65 -0.57 -3.08
CA SER A 100 8.91 -0.14 -2.44
C SER A 100 9.56 1.04 -3.14
N ALA A 101 9.27 1.25 -4.43
CA ALA A 101 9.77 2.38 -5.21
C ALA A 101 8.86 3.61 -5.19
N MET A 102 7.65 3.52 -4.61
CA MET A 102 6.64 4.60 -4.68
C MET A 102 6.13 5.05 -3.32
N VAL A 103 6.27 4.22 -2.28
CA VAL A 103 5.58 4.45 -1.00
C VAL A 103 6.15 5.62 -0.21
N ASP A 104 7.46 5.86 -0.29
CA ASP A 104 8.12 6.96 0.42
C ASP A 104 7.61 8.32 -0.12
N ASP A 105 7.70 8.52 -1.44
CA ASP A 105 7.17 9.71 -2.13
C ASP A 105 5.67 9.91 -1.88
N ALA A 106 4.89 8.82 -1.92
CA ALA A 106 3.45 8.88 -1.64
C ALA A 106 3.16 9.27 -0.19
N ASN A 107 3.96 8.81 0.78
CA ASN A 107 3.78 9.16 2.18
C ASN A 107 4.13 10.64 2.45
N GLU A 108 5.20 11.14 1.83
CA GLU A 108 5.59 12.55 1.89
C GLU A 108 4.53 13.46 1.27
N GLN A 109 4.10 13.14 0.04
CA GLN A 109 3.05 13.88 -0.67
C GLN A 109 1.74 13.86 0.13
N TRP A 110 1.34 12.70 0.66
CA TRP A 110 0.12 12.58 1.45
C TRP A 110 0.16 13.40 2.75
N SER A 111 1.33 13.58 3.34
CA SER A 111 1.48 14.34 4.58
C SER A 111 1.49 15.86 4.35
N THR A 112 1.76 16.31 3.12
CA THR A 112 1.93 17.73 2.76
C THR A 112 0.76 18.27 1.94
N ASP A 113 0.41 17.60 0.84
CA ASP A 113 -0.69 17.96 -0.07
C ASP A 113 -1.34 16.68 -0.61
N PRO A 114 -2.31 16.10 0.14
CA PRO A 114 -2.94 14.82 -0.22
C PRO A 114 -3.49 14.80 -1.65
N ASP A 115 -3.11 13.78 -2.43
CA ASP A 115 -3.60 13.56 -3.79
C ASP A 115 -4.09 12.13 -4.04
N GLY A 116 -4.77 11.93 -5.17
CA GLY A 116 -5.32 10.63 -5.58
C GLY A 116 -4.28 9.54 -5.79
N VAL A 117 -3.12 9.88 -6.36
CA VAL A 117 -2.06 8.92 -6.67
C VAL A 117 -1.46 8.38 -5.37
N SER A 118 -1.14 9.28 -4.44
CA SER A 118 -0.59 8.96 -3.12
C SER A 118 -1.56 8.11 -2.31
N LEU A 119 -2.86 8.46 -2.29
CA LEU A 119 -3.88 7.63 -1.66
C LEU A 119 -3.91 6.21 -2.23
N SER A 120 -3.80 6.09 -3.55
CA SER A 120 -3.85 4.79 -4.24
C SER A 120 -2.65 3.92 -3.89
N VAL A 121 -1.45 4.51 -3.82
CA VAL A 121 -0.22 3.82 -3.39
C VAL A 121 -0.34 3.39 -1.93
N LEU A 122 -0.68 4.32 -1.03
CA LEU A 122 -0.76 4.05 0.41
C LEU A 122 -1.86 3.05 0.75
N THR A 123 -3.01 3.11 0.06
CA THR A 123 -4.07 2.10 0.19
C THR A 123 -3.56 0.72 -0.19
N ARG A 124 -2.86 0.60 -1.32
CA ARG A 124 -2.33 -0.69 -1.74
C ARG A 124 -1.25 -1.20 -0.80
N ALA A 125 -0.39 -0.31 -0.29
CA ALA A 125 0.59 -0.65 0.73
C ALA A 125 -0.10 -1.14 2.03
N ALA A 126 -1.20 -0.51 2.41
CA ALA A 126 -1.99 -0.89 3.58
C ALA A 126 -2.58 -2.29 3.44
N GLU A 127 -3.16 -2.64 2.28
CA GLU A 127 -3.62 -4.00 1.97
C GLU A 127 -2.47 -5.02 2.04
N VAL A 128 -1.29 -4.66 1.51
CA VAL A 128 -0.08 -5.50 1.58
C VAL A 128 0.35 -5.74 3.02
N ILE A 129 0.34 -4.70 3.86
CA ILE A 129 0.69 -4.78 5.29
C ILE A 129 -0.33 -5.60 6.06
N GLU A 130 -1.63 -5.44 5.79
CA GLU A 130 -2.68 -6.28 6.39
C GLU A 130 -2.42 -7.77 6.08
N LEU A 131 -2.11 -8.10 4.83
CA LEU A 131 -1.83 -9.48 4.44
C LEU A 131 -0.54 -10.03 5.05
N ALA A 132 0.48 -9.18 5.23
CA ALA A 132 1.74 -9.55 5.84
C ALA A 132 1.62 -9.77 7.36
N LEU A 133 1.04 -8.81 8.07
CA LEU A 133 1.01 -8.76 9.54
C LEU A 133 -0.27 -9.33 10.15
N GLY A 134 -1.36 -9.43 9.39
CA GLY A 134 -2.68 -9.84 9.88
C GLY A 134 -3.45 -8.72 10.59
N TRP A 135 -3.00 -7.47 10.45
CA TRP A 135 -3.66 -6.29 11.02
C TRP A 135 -4.80 -5.84 10.12
N LYS A 136 -6.04 -6.05 10.58
CA LYS A 136 -7.24 -5.64 9.86
C LYS A 136 -7.26 -4.13 9.62
N THR A 137 -7.96 -3.70 8.59
CA THR A 137 -8.21 -2.26 8.40
C THR A 137 -9.01 -1.66 9.55
N GLY A 138 -8.71 -0.40 9.86
CA GLY A 138 -9.48 0.39 10.81
C GLY A 138 -10.87 0.74 10.27
N PRO A 139 -11.78 1.21 11.12
CA PRO A 139 -13.18 1.49 10.75
C PRO A 139 -13.37 2.60 9.69
N ASN A 140 -12.30 3.25 9.25
CA ASN A 140 -12.34 4.61 8.67
C ASN A 140 -11.64 4.73 7.32
N GLY A 141 -11.14 3.61 6.81
CA GLY A 141 -10.32 3.59 5.61
C GLY A 141 -9.45 2.34 5.56
N PRO A 142 -8.65 2.19 4.51
CA PRO A 142 -7.92 0.95 4.22
C PRO A 142 -6.73 0.70 5.16
N TRP A 143 -6.62 1.47 6.24
CA TRP A 143 -5.39 1.61 7.02
C TRP A 143 -5.27 0.49 8.05
N PRO A 144 -4.11 -0.19 8.14
CA PRO A 144 -3.96 -1.31 9.04
C PRO A 144 -4.10 -0.82 10.47
N TRP A 145 -4.84 -1.58 11.27
CA TRP A 145 -5.05 -1.32 12.69
C TRP A 145 -4.17 -2.27 13.52
N PRO A 146 -3.08 -1.77 14.13
CA PRO A 146 -2.17 -2.61 14.90
C PRO A 146 -2.86 -3.24 16.10
N ASP A 147 -2.38 -4.40 16.53
CA ASP A 147 -2.87 -5.03 17.74
C ASP A 147 -2.49 -4.23 19.01
N ALA A 148 -3.13 -4.55 20.13
CA ALA A 148 -2.90 -3.84 21.39
C ALA A 148 -1.44 -3.94 21.90
N ALA A 149 -0.68 -4.96 21.51
CA ALA A 149 0.73 -5.08 21.90
C ALA A 149 1.59 -4.09 21.09
N ALA A 150 1.38 -4.02 19.78
CA ALA A 150 2.03 -3.04 18.91
C ALA A 150 1.67 -1.59 19.29
N LEU A 151 0.40 -1.32 19.59
CA LEU A 151 -0.04 -0.01 20.07
C LEU A 151 0.67 0.39 21.37
N ARG A 152 0.74 -0.50 22.36
CA ARG A 152 1.45 -0.25 23.62
C ARG A 152 2.96 -0.05 23.42
N ALA A 153 3.57 -0.84 22.54
CA ALA A 153 4.98 -0.70 22.21
C ALA A 153 5.28 0.66 21.56
N ALA A 154 4.39 1.16 20.70
CA ALA A 154 4.53 2.47 20.06
C ALA A 154 4.30 3.64 21.05
N VAL A 155 3.34 3.51 21.97
CA VAL A 155 3.03 4.54 22.98
C VAL A 155 4.07 4.60 24.11
N GLY A 156 4.70 3.47 24.44
CA GLY A 156 5.60 3.35 25.56
C GLY A 156 4.87 3.29 26.91
N ALA A 157 5.49 3.84 27.96
CA ALA A 157 4.88 3.86 29.29
C ALA A 157 3.62 4.72 29.31
N ILE A 158 2.55 4.22 29.91
CA ILE A 158 1.24 4.88 29.99
C ILE A 158 0.98 5.35 31.43
N ASP A 159 0.60 6.61 31.58
CA ASP A 159 0.12 7.23 32.82
C ASP A 159 -1.35 7.67 32.62
N PRO A 160 -2.35 6.91 33.10
CA PRO A 160 -3.76 7.24 32.92
C PRO A 160 -4.20 8.58 33.53
N GLU A 161 -3.40 9.19 34.41
CA GLU A 161 -3.67 10.52 34.97
C GLU A 161 -3.16 11.66 34.07
N ARG A 162 -2.31 11.34 33.09
CA ARG A 162 -1.64 12.30 32.21
C ARG A 162 -1.84 12.05 30.72
N ASP A 163 -2.22 10.83 30.35
CA ASP A 163 -2.42 10.43 28.97
C ASP A 163 -3.90 10.40 28.63
N CYS A 164 -4.24 10.87 27.43
CA CYS A 164 -5.57 10.70 26.89
C CYS A 164 -5.53 10.53 25.36
N VAL A 165 -6.50 9.81 24.83
CA VAL A 165 -6.73 9.76 23.38
C VAL A 165 -7.58 10.95 22.97
N LEU A 166 -7.24 11.61 21.86
CA LEU A 166 -8.07 12.65 21.26
C LEU A 166 -8.95 12.07 20.14
N ALA A 167 -10.27 12.18 20.30
CA ALA A 167 -11.25 11.98 19.23
C ALA A 167 -11.44 13.28 18.45
N ARG A 168 -11.16 13.25 17.15
CA ARG A 168 -11.36 14.34 16.18
C ARG A 168 -12.47 14.04 15.18
N HIS A 169 -12.92 12.78 15.11
CA HIS A 169 -14.03 12.37 14.26
C HIS A 169 -14.68 11.09 14.83
N PRO A 170 -16.00 10.87 14.73
CA PRO A 170 -16.61 9.61 15.18
C PRO A 170 -16.00 8.39 14.46
N LEU A 171 -15.67 8.64 13.20
CA LEU A 171 -14.90 7.86 12.25
C LEU A 171 -13.37 7.85 12.42
N ASP A 172 -12.71 8.08 13.56
CA ASP A 172 -11.22 8.11 13.60
C ASP A 172 -10.56 6.98 14.39
N GLY A 173 -11.35 6.13 15.05
CA GLY A 173 -10.85 4.99 15.84
C GLY A 173 -10.36 5.37 17.23
N ALA A 174 -10.58 6.61 17.69
CA ALA A 174 -10.15 7.04 19.02
C ALA A 174 -10.79 6.24 20.16
N GLU A 175 -12.06 5.83 20.03
CA GLU A 175 -12.71 4.95 21.01
C GLU A 175 -12.01 3.60 21.12
N GLN A 176 -11.73 2.96 19.97
CA GLN A 176 -11.02 1.69 19.90
C GLN A 176 -9.60 1.78 20.48
N LEU A 177 -8.91 2.89 20.22
CA LEU A 177 -7.57 3.14 20.78
C LEU A 177 -7.63 3.35 22.30
N ALA A 178 -8.56 4.16 22.79
CA ALA A 178 -8.74 4.44 24.22
C ALA A 178 -9.03 3.15 24.99
N GLU A 179 -9.89 2.29 24.43
CA GLU A 179 -10.17 0.96 24.98
C GLU A 179 -8.91 0.07 25.01
N ALA A 180 -8.16 -0.01 23.90
CA ALA A 180 -6.98 -0.86 23.79
C ALA A 180 -5.86 -0.46 24.77
N LEU A 181 -5.70 0.84 25.00
CA LEU A 181 -4.69 1.41 25.88
C LEU A 181 -5.15 1.56 27.34
N GLY A 182 -6.47 1.52 27.60
CA GLY A 182 -7.04 1.71 28.93
C GLY A 182 -6.88 3.14 29.46
N ILE A 183 -6.91 4.14 28.58
CA ILE A 183 -6.74 5.57 28.91
C ILE A 183 -7.99 6.38 28.55
N PRO A 184 -8.23 7.53 29.21
CA PRO A 184 -9.41 8.34 28.94
C PRO A 184 -9.44 8.90 27.51
N LEU A 185 -10.65 9.05 27.00
CA LEU A 185 -10.95 9.72 25.73
C LEU A 185 -11.31 11.19 25.99
N GLN A 186 -10.79 12.10 25.15
CA GLN A 186 -11.17 13.51 25.13
C GLN A 186 -11.58 13.92 23.71
N VAL A 187 -12.52 14.86 23.61
CA VAL A 187 -12.93 15.43 22.34
C VAL A 187 -11.91 16.51 21.95
N GLY A 188 -11.25 16.31 20.81
CA GLY A 188 -10.32 17.26 20.21
C GLY A 188 -10.97 18.12 19.13
N ASN A 189 -10.15 18.94 18.47
CA ASN A 189 -10.60 19.73 17.32
C ASN A 189 -10.98 18.80 16.16
N PRO A 190 -12.13 19.01 15.51
CA PRO A 190 -12.55 18.20 14.37
C PRO A 190 -11.53 18.20 13.23
N LEU A 191 -11.43 17.08 12.51
CA LEU A 191 -10.67 17.03 11.26
C LEU A 191 -11.25 18.00 10.23
N ALA A 192 -10.39 18.71 9.51
CA ALA A 192 -10.78 19.55 8.38
C ALA A 192 -11.06 18.67 7.15
N LEU A 193 -12.22 18.02 7.15
CA LEU A 193 -12.68 17.18 6.03
C LEU A 193 -13.70 17.93 5.17
N PRO A 194 -13.76 17.63 3.86
CA PRO A 194 -14.84 18.09 3.00
C PRO A 194 -16.23 17.77 3.57
N PRO A 195 -17.25 18.58 3.27
CA PRO A 195 -18.60 18.38 3.78
C PRO A 195 -19.12 16.98 3.48
N HIS A 196 -19.48 16.24 4.52
CA HIS A 196 -20.01 14.88 4.38
C HIS A 196 -21.02 14.62 5.50
N VAL A 197 -21.80 13.55 5.33
CA VAL A 197 -22.79 13.11 6.31
C VAL A 197 -22.56 11.66 6.69
N LEU A 198 -22.65 11.38 8.00
CA LEU A 198 -22.62 10.02 8.53
C LEU A 198 -24.03 9.44 8.51
N VAL A 199 -24.17 8.23 7.99
CA VAL A 199 -25.47 7.55 7.86
C VAL A 199 -25.37 6.14 8.42
N ALA A 200 -26.32 5.76 9.26
CA ALA A 200 -26.41 4.38 9.73
C ALA A 200 -26.78 3.46 8.54
N PRO A 201 -26.21 2.25 8.45
CA PRO A 201 -26.39 1.40 7.27
C PRO A 201 -27.86 1.08 6.93
N GLU A 202 -28.71 0.96 7.95
CA GLU A 202 -30.15 0.73 7.86
C GLU A 202 -30.96 1.93 7.33
N GLU A 203 -30.44 3.16 7.48
CA GLU A 203 -31.12 4.38 7.05
C GLU A 203 -30.89 4.70 5.56
N LEU A 204 -29.88 4.09 4.94
CA LEU A 204 -29.42 4.43 3.59
C LEU A 204 -30.56 4.41 2.55
N VAL A 205 -31.40 3.38 2.58
CA VAL A 205 -32.48 3.22 1.60
C VAL A 205 -33.62 4.21 1.85
N GLU A 206 -33.98 4.47 3.11
CA GLU A 206 -35.04 5.41 3.49
C GLU A 206 -34.65 6.85 3.14
N ARG A 207 -33.40 7.21 3.43
CA ARG A 207 -32.86 8.57 3.22
C ARG A 207 -32.28 8.79 1.83
N ARG A 208 -32.30 7.79 0.95
CA ARG A 208 -31.69 7.82 -0.39
C ARG A 208 -32.00 9.10 -1.18
N ALA A 209 -33.27 9.48 -1.24
CA ALA A 209 -33.72 10.65 -2.00
C ALA A 209 -33.23 11.97 -1.40
N GLU A 210 -33.22 12.08 -0.07
CA GLU A 210 -32.67 13.23 0.68
C GLU A 210 -31.16 13.34 0.44
N LEU A 211 -30.44 12.24 0.60
CA LEU A 211 -28.98 12.18 0.44
C LEU A 211 -28.56 12.50 -1.00
N GLY A 212 -29.25 11.92 -2.00
CA GLY A 212 -29.00 12.20 -3.41
C GLY A 212 -29.24 13.66 -3.77
N ALA A 213 -30.31 14.27 -3.26
CA ALA A 213 -30.57 15.70 -3.46
C ALA A 213 -29.48 16.57 -2.82
N ALA A 214 -29.05 16.25 -1.59
CA ALA A 214 -28.01 17.00 -0.90
C ALA A 214 -26.64 16.91 -1.61
N LEU A 215 -26.30 15.75 -2.21
CA LEU A 215 -25.11 15.59 -3.05
C LEU A 215 -25.22 16.42 -4.34
N ALA A 216 -26.35 16.31 -5.06
CA ALA A 216 -26.59 17.03 -6.31
C ALA A 216 -26.59 18.57 -6.12
N GLU A 217 -26.98 19.06 -4.95
CA GLU A 217 -26.93 20.48 -4.57
C GLU A 217 -25.54 20.92 -4.09
N GLY A 218 -24.58 20.00 -3.91
CA GLY A 218 -23.25 20.28 -3.40
C GLY A 218 -23.21 20.57 -1.89
N THR A 219 -24.26 20.21 -1.14
CA THR A 219 -24.28 20.34 0.33
C THR A 219 -23.30 19.37 0.98
N TYR A 220 -23.18 18.16 0.41
CA TYR A 220 -22.19 17.15 0.78
C TYR A 220 -21.40 16.74 -0.46
N THR A 221 -20.16 16.33 -0.28
CA THR A 221 -19.33 15.72 -1.33
C THR A 221 -19.44 14.19 -1.33
N ALA A 222 -19.79 13.60 -0.19
CA ALA A 222 -20.08 12.17 -0.05
C ALA A 222 -20.94 11.85 1.19
N VAL A 223 -21.46 10.62 1.20
CA VAL A 223 -22.10 9.96 2.33
C VAL A 223 -21.17 8.87 2.86
N VAL A 224 -20.91 8.89 4.17
CA VAL A 224 -20.09 7.88 4.85
C VAL A 224 -21.00 6.98 5.66
N LEU A 225 -20.94 5.68 5.40
CA LEU A 225 -21.71 4.68 6.13
C LEU A 225 -20.98 4.29 7.41
N LEU A 226 -21.70 4.20 8.53
CA LEU A 226 -21.15 3.78 9.82
C LEU A 226 -20.88 2.27 9.91
N GLY A 227 -21.18 1.51 8.85
CA GLY A 227 -21.01 0.07 8.76
C GLY A 227 -21.44 -0.48 7.40
N GLU A 228 -21.32 -1.79 7.21
CA GLU A 228 -21.73 -2.44 5.94
C GLU A 228 -23.26 -2.51 5.86
N PRO A 229 -23.89 -1.95 4.81
CA PRO A 229 -25.32 -2.03 4.63
C PRO A 229 -25.78 -3.43 4.18
N PRO A 230 -27.04 -3.82 4.41
CA PRO A 230 -27.55 -5.12 3.97
C PRO A 230 -27.39 -5.32 2.46
N ASP A 231 -26.93 -6.50 2.05
CA ASP A 231 -26.80 -6.87 0.64
C ASP A 231 -28.17 -7.15 0.01
N MET A 232 -28.81 -6.08 -0.47
CA MET A 232 -30.12 -6.12 -1.12
C MET A 232 -30.16 -5.18 -2.34
N PRO A 233 -31.00 -5.48 -3.35
CA PRO A 233 -31.06 -4.66 -4.58
C PRO A 233 -31.31 -3.17 -4.34
N ALA A 234 -32.10 -2.81 -3.31
CA ALA A 234 -32.38 -1.40 -3.00
C ALA A 234 -31.15 -0.68 -2.39
N THR A 235 -30.33 -1.38 -1.60
CA THR A 235 -29.04 -0.86 -1.12
C THR A 235 -28.09 -0.63 -2.28
N ALA A 236 -28.00 -1.59 -3.20
CA ALA A 236 -27.15 -1.47 -4.39
C ALA A 236 -27.57 -0.29 -5.27
N LEU A 237 -28.89 -0.09 -5.44
CA LEU A 237 -29.44 1.09 -6.13
C LEU A 237 -29.08 2.39 -5.40
N ALA A 238 -29.27 2.46 -4.08
CA ALA A 238 -28.92 3.64 -3.29
C ALA A 238 -27.44 4.00 -3.43
N ARG A 239 -26.53 3.02 -3.27
CA ARG A 239 -25.09 3.24 -3.49
C ARG A 239 -24.79 3.67 -4.93
N GLY A 240 -25.49 3.12 -5.90
CA GLY A 240 -25.39 3.53 -7.31
C GLY A 240 -25.73 5.00 -7.51
N GLU A 241 -26.85 5.47 -6.94
CA GLU A 241 -27.28 6.87 -7.00
C GLU A 241 -26.28 7.79 -6.30
N LEU A 242 -25.81 7.44 -5.09
CA LEU A 242 -24.81 8.24 -4.39
C LEU A 242 -23.51 8.40 -5.19
N ARG A 243 -23.07 7.36 -5.92
CA ARG A 243 -21.88 7.42 -6.79
C ARG A 243 -22.06 8.26 -8.05
N LEU A 244 -23.31 8.47 -8.48
CA LEU A 244 -23.61 9.33 -9.62
C LEU A 244 -23.60 10.80 -9.22
N GLU A 245 -24.09 11.12 -8.02
CA GLU A 245 -24.27 12.51 -7.56
C GLU A 245 -23.11 13.02 -6.70
N GLY A 246 -22.41 12.16 -5.97
CA GLY A 246 -21.35 12.57 -5.03
C GLY A 246 -19.96 12.56 -5.65
N ASP A 247 -19.33 13.74 -5.74
CA ASP A 247 -18.00 13.93 -6.31
C ASP A 247 -16.93 13.02 -5.69
N ALA A 248 -16.99 12.78 -4.37
CA ALA A 248 -16.03 11.96 -3.64
C ALA A 248 -16.54 10.54 -3.33
N GLN A 249 -17.77 10.20 -3.73
CA GLN A 249 -18.42 8.98 -3.24
C GLN A 249 -17.69 7.70 -3.69
N VAL A 250 -17.18 7.66 -4.92
CA VAL A 250 -16.43 6.49 -5.42
C VAL A 250 -15.14 6.27 -4.63
N ALA A 251 -14.43 7.36 -4.30
CA ALA A 251 -13.22 7.29 -3.49
C ALA A 251 -13.54 6.91 -2.05
N VAL A 252 -14.61 7.45 -1.45
CA VAL A 252 -15.05 7.09 -0.09
C VAL A 252 -15.45 5.62 0.00
N ASP A 253 -16.17 5.10 -0.98
CA ASP A 253 -16.56 3.69 -1.04
C ASP A 253 -15.34 2.75 -1.07
N ARG A 254 -14.20 3.20 -1.61
CA ARG A 254 -12.99 2.39 -1.75
C ARG A 254 -11.98 2.61 -0.63
N HIS A 255 -11.85 3.85 -0.16
CA HIS A 255 -10.76 4.32 0.71
C HIS A 255 -11.26 4.88 2.06
N GLY A 256 -12.56 4.78 2.35
CA GLY A 256 -13.16 5.37 3.54
C GLY A 256 -13.00 6.89 3.58
N LEU A 257 -12.77 7.44 4.76
CA LEU A 257 -12.69 8.91 4.96
C LEU A 257 -11.54 9.57 4.20
N ALA A 258 -10.46 8.84 3.94
CA ALA A 258 -9.35 9.37 3.15
C ALA A 258 -9.77 9.70 1.70
N GLY A 259 -10.77 9.00 1.18
CA GLY A 259 -11.34 9.29 -0.15
C GLY A 259 -12.00 10.67 -0.24
N LEU A 260 -12.36 11.29 0.90
CA LEU A 260 -12.85 12.67 0.90
C LEU A 260 -11.74 13.66 0.47
N LEU A 261 -10.49 13.40 0.89
CA LEU A 261 -9.36 14.28 0.62
C LEU A 261 -8.82 14.11 -0.81
N ALA A 262 -9.03 12.94 -1.41
CA ALA A 262 -8.54 12.61 -2.74
C ALA A 262 -9.62 11.89 -3.57
N PRO A 263 -10.64 12.63 -4.03
CA PRO A 263 -11.80 12.07 -4.74
C PRO A 263 -11.46 11.44 -6.10
N ASP A 264 -10.33 11.82 -6.68
CA ASP A 264 -9.84 11.39 -7.98
C ASP A 264 -8.89 10.18 -7.92
N ALA A 265 -8.78 9.53 -6.74
CA ALA A 265 -7.89 8.38 -6.53
C ALA A 265 -8.07 7.27 -7.58
N PRO A 266 -7.07 7.06 -8.47
CA PRO A 266 -7.15 6.04 -9.50
C PRO A 266 -7.13 4.61 -8.92
N ALA A 267 -7.41 3.61 -9.75
CA ALA A 267 -7.12 2.24 -9.35
C ALA A 267 -5.59 2.02 -9.30
N TRP A 268 -5.09 1.19 -8.37
CA TRP A 268 -3.67 0.83 -8.27
C TRP A 268 -3.04 0.39 -9.61
N THR A 269 -3.80 -0.32 -10.45
CA THR A 269 -3.32 -0.73 -11.78
C THR A 269 -3.04 0.43 -12.73
N ALA A 270 -3.73 1.57 -12.57
CA ALA A 270 -3.56 2.76 -13.39
C ALA A 270 -2.44 3.68 -12.88
N VAL A 271 -2.01 3.52 -11.62
CA VAL A 271 -0.88 4.25 -11.02
C VAL A 271 0.47 3.75 -11.56
N ARG A 272 0.52 2.49 -12.01
CA ARG A 272 1.74 1.86 -12.51
C ARG A 272 1.95 2.12 -14.00
N ALA A 273 3.21 2.31 -14.39
CA ALA A 273 3.61 2.48 -15.78
C ALA A 273 4.33 1.21 -16.28
N PRO A 274 4.18 0.81 -17.56
CA PRO A 274 4.98 -0.27 -18.13
C PRO A 274 6.49 -0.02 -17.95
N ALA A 275 7.28 -1.09 -17.81
CA ALA A 275 8.73 -0.99 -17.77
C ALA A 275 9.28 -0.33 -19.06
N PRO A 276 10.34 0.49 -18.95
CA PRO A 276 10.93 1.15 -20.11
C PRO A 276 11.45 0.11 -21.11
N VAL A 277 11.06 0.27 -22.38
CA VAL A 277 11.45 -0.63 -23.46
C VAL A 277 12.64 -0.04 -24.21
N ALA A 278 13.73 -0.80 -24.34
CA ALA A 278 14.82 -0.43 -25.24
C ALA A 278 14.42 -0.76 -26.69
N ALA A 279 14.31 0.26 -27.54
CA ALA A 279 14.03 0.10 -28.96
C ALA A 279 15.32 -0.22 -29.72
N ASP A 280 15.85 -1.42 -29.52
CA ASP A 280 17.10 -1.86 -30.14
C ASP A 280 16.87 -2.88 -31.25
N ALA A 281 17.86 -2.99 -32.15
CA ALA A 281 17.93 -4.09 -33.11
C ALA A 281 17.90 -5.45 -32.37
N PRO A 282 17.49 -6.55 -33.04
CA PRO A 282 17.51 -7.88 -32.42
C PRO A 282 18.91 -8.27 -31.91
N PRO A 283 19.02 -9.00 -30.79
CA PRO A 283 20.30 -9.50 -30.30
C PRO A 283 20.91 -10.54 -31.25
N THR A 284 22.23 -10.63 -31.23
CA THR A 284 23.03 -11.68 -31.88
C THR A 284 23.75 -12.51 -30.81
N LEU A 285 24.35 -13.64 -31.17
CA LEU A 285 25.08 -14.48 -30.20
C LEU A 285 26.30 -13.78 -29.57
N ASP A 286 26.82 -12.74 -30.22
CA ASP A 286 27.92 -11.92 -29.69
C ASP A 286 27.44 -10.78 -28.78
N THR A 287 26.11 -10.57 -28.68
CA THR A 287 25.53 -9.55 -27.80
C THR A 287 25.75 -9.92 -26.34
N VAL A 288 26.19 -8.95 -25.53
CA VAL A 288 26.26 -9.03 -24.07
C VAL A 288 25.06 -8.28 -23.48
N LEU A 289 24.33 -8.96 -22.59
CA LEU A 289 23.17 -8.38 -21.91
C LEU A 289 23.38 -8.42 -20.39
N ASP A 290 22.77 -7.46 -19.72
CA ASP A 290 22.61 -7.44 -18.27
C ASP A 290 21.14 -7.45 -17.88
N ALA A 291 20.83 -7.97 -16.69
CA ALA A 291 19.47 -7.98 -16.16
C ALA A 291 19.09 -6.58 -15.65
N ALA A 292 17.91 -6.10 -16.03
CA ALA A 292 17.37 -4.82 -15.55
C ALA A 292 16.25 -5.00 -14.50
N CYS A 293 15.95 -6.24 -14.15
CA CYS A 293 14.91 -6.60 -13.19
C CYS A 293 15.23 -7.92 -12.49
N ASP A 294 14.49 -8.21 -11.43
CA ASP A 294 14.51 -9.50 -10.76
C ASP A 294 13.61 -10.51 -11.45
N GLY A 295 13.95 -11.79 -11.32
CA GLY A 295 13.15 -12.90 -11.81
C GLY A 295 12.89 -13.93 -10.71
N ALA A 296 11.63 -14.31 -10.53
CA ALA A 296 11.22 -15.33 -9.57
C ALA A 296 10.38 -16.43 -10.21
N LEU A 297 10.45 -17.64 -9.63
CA LEU A 297 9.59 -18.77 -9.99
C LEU A 297 8.53 -18.92 -8.89
N VAL A 298 7.26 -18.99 -9.30
CA VAL A 298 6.11 -18.99 -8.38
C VAL A 298 5.06 -20.03 -8.80
N PRO A 299 4.12 -20.43 -7.92
CA PRO A 299 3.17 -21.51 -8.18
C PRO A 299 1.95 -21.07 -9.01
N GLY A 300 2.19 -20.33 -10.09
CA GLY A 300 1.18 -19.91 -11.06
C GLY A 300 0.78 -18.44 -10.90
N PRO A 301 0.22 -17.79 -11.93
CA PRO A 301 -0.36 -16.45 -11.79
C PRO A 301 -1.61 -16.51 -10.89
N PRO A 302 -1.96 -15.42 -10.17
CA PRO A 302 -3.09 -15.41 -9.22
C PRO A 302 -4.40 -15.98 -9.77
N GLY A 303 -4.74 -15.70 -11.03
CA GLY A 303 -5.94 -16.24 -11.67
C GLY A 303 -5.96 -17.77 -11.86
N ARG A 304 -4.79 -18.41 -12.05
CA ARG A 304 -4.67 -19.88 -12.13
C ARG A 304 -4.72 -20.51 -10.74
N ILE A 305 -4.03 -19.90 -9.77
CA ILE A 305 -4.06 -20.36 -8.37
C ILE A 305 -5.50 -20.42 -7.85
N ARG A 306 -6.32 -19.37 -8.05
CA ARG A 306 -7.74 -19.37 -7.63
C ARG A 306 -8.55 -20.55 -8.17
N ARG A 307 -8.16 -21.11 -9.32
CA ARG A 307 -8.82 -22.27 -9.95
C ARG A 307 -8.24 -23.61 -9.49
N GLY A 308 -7.26 -23.61 -8.57
CA GLY A 308 -6.53 -24.80 -8.13
C GLY A 308 -5.52 -25.33 -9.14
N ASP A 309 -5.19 -24.53 -10.17
CA ASP A 309 -4.24 -24.90 -11.23
C ASP A 309 -2.85 -24.39 -10.85
N LEU A 310 -2.13 -25.21 -10.08
CA LEU A 310 -0.78 -24.92 -9.61
C LEU A 310 0.25 -25.42 -10.62
N ASP A 311 0.98 -24.48 -11.21
CA ASP A 311 2.02 -24.74 -12.19
C ASP A 311 3.14 -23.72 -12.00
N THR A 312 4.39 -24.13 -12.23
CA THR A 312 5.52 -23.22 -12.02
C THR A 312 5.56 -22.22 -13.18
N VAL A 313 5.45 -20.92 -12.86
CA VAL A 313 5.60 -19.83 -13.82
C VAL A 313 6.70 -18.88 -13.38
N GLY A 314 7.27 -18.16 -14.34
CA GLY A 314 8.18 -17.05 -14.06
C GLY A 314 7.41 -15.75 -13.83
N VAL A 315 7.99 -14.85 -13.03
CA VAL A 315 7.56 -13.47 -12.91
C VAL A 315 8.78 -12.55 -12.94
N LEU A 316 8.68 -11.48 -13.72
CA LEU A 316 9.68 -10.41 -13.84
C LEU A 316 9.23 -9.22 -12.97
N LEU A 317 10.16 -8.66 -12.20
CA LEU A 317 9.89 -7.73 -11.10
C LEU A 317 10.93 -6.59 -11.12
N TRP A 318 10.51 -5.34 -11.32
CA TRP A 318 11.41 -4.19 -11.40
C TRP A 318 11.35 -3.37 -10.13
N VAL A 319 12.50 -2.88 -9.66
CA VAL A 319 12.54 -1.81 -8.66
C VAL A 319 12.15 -0.50 -9.35
N GLY A 320 10.86 -0.19 -9.31
CA GLY A 320 10.25 0.95 -10.02
C GLY A 320 8.73 0.78 -10.14
N PRO A 321 7.98 1.80 -10.62
CA PRO A 321 6.52 1.81 -10.65
C PRO A 321 5.92 0.87 -11.73
N HIS A 322 6.51 -0.30 -11.93
CA HIS A 322 6.21 -1.22 -13.02
C HIS A 322 5.41 -2.43 -12.55
N PRO A 323 4.36 -2.85 -13.29
CA PRO A 323 3.60 -4.03 -12.92
C PRO A 323 4.43 -5.31 -13.12
N PRO A 324 4.16 -6.37 -12.34
CA PRO A 324 4.80 -7.67 -12.55
C PRO A 324 4.41 -8.26 -13.91
N VAL A 325 5.38 -8.87 -14.60
CA VAL A 325 5.15 -9.53 -15.90
C VAL A 325 5.30 -11.03 -15.75
N TRP A 326 4.21 -11.76 -16.00
CA TRP A 326 4.18 -13.23 -15.93
C TRP A 326 4.75 -13.84 -17.21
N VAL A 327 5.73 -14.73 -17.08
CA VAL A 327 6.50 -15.32 -18.19
C VAL A 327 6.68 -16.83 -18.03
N ALA A 328 7.17 -17.49 -19.08
CA ALA A 328 7.60 -18.88 -18.97
C ALA A 328 8.82 -19.01 -18.05
N PRO A 329 8.96 -20.12 -17.28
CA PRO A 329 10.11 -20.33 -16.38
C PRO A 329 11.48 -20.16 -17.04
N VAL A 330 11.60 -20.55 -18.31
CA VAL A 330 12.85 -20.39 -19.09
C VAL A 330 13.32 -18.94 -19.15
N ALA A 331 12.42 -17.96 -19.24
CA ALA A 331 12.79 -16.56 -19.30
C ALA A 331 13.48 -16.09 -18.01
N VAL A 332 13.03 -16.58 -16.85
CA VAL A 332 13.66 -16.29 -15.56
C VAL A 332 15.05 -16.94 -15.46
N HIS A 333 15.20 -18.17 -15.98
CA HIS A 333 16.52 -18.82 -16.01
C HIS A 333 17.51 -18.09 -16.91
N VAL A 334 17.06 -17.62 -18.08
CA VAL A 334 17.88 -16.80 -18.98
C VAL A 334 18.25 -15.48 -18.31
N LEU A 335 17.28 -14.77 -17.74
CA LEU A 335 17.48 -13.50 -17.03
C LEU A 335 18.55 -13.63 -15.94
N ARG A 336 18.47 -14.66 -15.09
CA ARG A 336 19.46 -14.92 -14.02
C ARG A 336 20.85 -15.28 -14.53
N GLY A 337 20.97 -15.68 -15.79
CA GLY A 337 22.24 -15.91 -16.47
C GLY A 337 22.86 -14.66 -17.08
N LEU A 338 22.08 -13.58 -17.23
CA LEU A 338 22.57 -12.28 -17.69
C LEU A 338 23.32 -11.61 -16.55
N ASN A 339 24.52 -11.13 -16.83
CA ASN A 339 25.40 -10.53 -15.83
C ASN A 339 26.30 -9.43 -16.39
N GLY A 340 25.99 -8.94 -17.59
CA GLY A 340 26.75 -7.90 -18.28
C GLY A 340 28.16 -8.29 -18.73
N THR A 341 28.56 -9.57 -18.65
CA THR A 341 29.93 -10.00 -19.02
C THR A 341 29.99 -11.11 -20.07
N ARG A 342 29.02 -12.02 -20.08
CA ARG A 342 28.99 -13.16 -21.03
C ARG A 342 28.14 -12.80 -22.24
N SER A 343 28.60 -13.21 -23.42
CA SER A 343 27.76 -13.12 -24.61
C SER A 343 26.63 -14.14 -24.57
N LEU A 344 25.56 -13.89 -25.31
CA LEU A 344 24.45 -14.84 -25.43
C LEU A 344 24.90 -16.21 -25.96
N GLY A 345 25.90 -16.28 -26.83
CA GLY A 345 26.49 -17.55 -27.29
C GLY A 345 27.13 -18.35 -26.15
N GLN A 346 27.88 -17.67 -25.27
CA GLN A 346 28.48 -18.31 -24.09
C GLN A 346 27.42 -18.76 -23.08
N LEU A 347 26.35 -17.97 -22.93
CA LEU A 347 25.23 -18.35 -22.08
C LEU A 347 24.45 -19.56 -22.64
N ALA A 348 24.22 -19.61 -23.95
CA ALA A 348 23.57 -20.73 -24.62
C ALA A 348 24.34 -22.04 -24.37
N GLU A 349 25.66 -22.00 -24.54
CA GLU A 349 26.56 -23.12 -24.26
C GLU A 349 26.47 -23.55 -22.78
N ALA A 350 26.55 -22.59 -21.85
CA ALA A 350 26.48 -22.88 -20.42
C ALA A 350 25.14 -23.49 -19.98
N MET A 351 24.03 -23.07 -20.61
CA MET A 351 22.69 -23.60 -20.34
C MET A 351 22.38 -24.89 -21.10
N GLY A 352 23.24 -25.29 -22.07
CA GLY A 352 22.93 -26.39 -23.00
C GLY A 352 21.70 -26.12 -23.87
N ALA A 353 21.39 -24.84 -24.12
CA ALA A 353 20.20 -24.42 -24.85
C ALA A 353 20.49 -24.22 -26.35
N PRO A 354 19.52 -24.50 -27.25
CA PRO A 354 19.64 -24.14 -28.65
C PRO A 354 19.86 -22.62 -28.81
N PRO A 355 20.87 -22.17 -29.59
CA PRO A 355 21.18 -20.75 -29.74
C PRO A 355 19.98 -19.91 -30.20
N ASP A 356 19.20 -20.41 -31.15
CA ASP A 356 18.02 -19.71 -31.66
C ASP A 356 16.95 -19.50 -30.59
N ALA A 357 16.70 -20.51 -29.75
CA ALA A 357 15.74 -20.41 -28.65
C ALA A 357 16.18 -19.39 -27.58
N LEU A 358 17.49 -19.32 -27.29
CA LEU A 358 18.02 -18.29 -26.40
C LEU A 358 17.84 -16.88 -26.99
N LEU A 359 18.09 -16.71 -28.29
CA LEU A 359 17.91 -15.42 -28.97
C LEU A 359 16.46 -14.96 -28.96
N GLU A 360 15.50 -15.86 -29.15
CA GLU A 360 14.06 -15.56 -29.03
C GLU A 360 13.72 -15.04 -27.63
N VAL A 361 14.15 -15.76 -26.58
CA VAL A 361 13.92 -15.34 -25.19
C VAL A 361 14.60 -14.01 -24.88
N ALA A 362 15.85 -13.83 -25.30
CA ALA A 362 16.60 -12.59 -25.09
C ALA A 362 15.95 -11.39 -25.81
N THR A 363 15.40 -11.61 -27.01
CA THR A 363 14.66 -10.58 -27.75
C THR A 363 13.42 -10.16 -26.97
N GLU A 364 12.66 -11.11 -26.42
CA GLU A 364 11.49 -10.79 -25.61
C GLU A 364 11.86 -10.09 -24.30
N LEU A 365 12.96 -10.51 -23.63
CA LEU A 365 13.45 -9.84 -22.43
C LEU A 365 13.85 -8.37 -22.69
N LEU A 366 14.50 -8.08 -23.82
CA LEU A 366 14.76 -6.70 -24.26
C LEU A 366 13.46 -5.93 -24.54
N ARG A 367 12.51 -6.56 -25.25
CA ARG A 367 11.22 -5.96 -25.64
C ARG A 367 10.37 -5.56 -24.43
N VAL A 368 10.47 -6.29 -23.32
CA VAL A 368 9.74 -5.97 -22.09
C VAL A 368 10.57 -5.16 -21.08
N GLY A 369 11.78 -4.74 -21.43
CA GLY A 369 12.65 -3.96 -20.54
C GLY A 369 13.24 -4.75 -19.38
N ALA A 370 13.27 -6.08 -19.45
CA ALA A 370 13.82 -6.96 -18.43
C ALA A 370 15.34 -7.15 -18.55
N ALA A 371 15.90 -6.85 -19.73
CA ALA A 371 17.33 -6.89 -20.00
C ALA A 371 17.78 -5.62 -20.73
N VAL A 372 19.05 -5.26 -20.60
CA VAL A 372 19.69 -4.14 -21.29
C VAL A 372 20.99 -4.59 -21.94
N ARG A 373 21.39 -3.92 -23.03
CA ARG A 373 22.69 -4.13 -23.67
C ARG A 373 23.80 -3.45 -22.88
N VAL A 374 24.96 -4.09 -22.79
CA VAL A 374 26.18 -3.55 -22.14
C VAL A 374 27.20 -3.10 -23.18
#